data_AF-A0A1E3GMX2-F1
#
_entry.id   AF-A0A1E3GMX2-F1
#
_cell.length_a   1.000
_cell.length_b   1.000
_cell.length_c   1.000
_cell.angle_alpha   90.00
_cell.angle_beta   90.00
_cell.angle_gamma   90.00
#
_symmetry.space_group_name_H-M   'P 1'
#
loop_
_entity.id
_entity.type
_entity.pdbx_description
1 polymer ?
#
loop_
_entity_poly.entity_id
_entity_poly.type
_entity_poly.pdbx_seq_one_letter_code
_entity_poly.pdbx_strand_id
1 'polypeptide(L)'
;MQDHQNHIAALSQLVSQEGGSPADGADMKVILTKGKVVIANLGGDETILKAMLMNEEVTNKSYEKEVKKDFPQPIQAILMAHLDDERRHKEWLEVALLE
;
A
#
# COMPACT_ATOMS: atom_id res chain seq x y z
N MET A 1 6.75 -3.54 5.58
CA MET A 1 7.34 -4.10 4.34
C MET A 1 6.95 -5.55 4.12
N GLN A 2 6.94 -6.41 5.15
CA GLN A 2 6.36 -7.76 5.05
C GLN A 2 4.86 -7.72 4.74
N ASP A 3 4.09 -6.84 5.39
CA ASP A 3 2.64 -6.68 5.13
C ASP A 3 2.37 -6.35 3.66
N HIS A 4 3.07 -5.36 3.11
CA HIS A 4 3.00 -5.00 1.68
C HIS A 4 3.33 -6.16 0.73
N GLN A 5 4.31 -7.00 1.07
CA GLN A 5 4.60 -8.21 0.27
C GLN A 5 3.46 -9.23 0.35
N ASN A 6 2.86 -9.40 1.54
CA ASN A 6 1.71 -10.27 1.73
C ASN A 6 0.50 -9.75 0.93
N HIS A 7 0.30 -8.43 0.87
CA HIS A 7 -0.76 -7.82 0.07
C HIS A 7 -0.61 -8.14 -1.40
N ILE A 8 0.59 -7.94 -1.95
CA ILE A 8 0.91 -8.28 -3.34
C ILE A 8 0.65 -9.76 -3.58
N ALA A 9 1.16 -10.65 -2.74
CA ALA A 9 0.97 -12.09 -2.89
C ALA A 9 -0.51 -12.49 -2.89
N ALA A 10 -1.30 -11.97 -1.95
CA ALA A 10 -2.73 -12.26 -1.84
C ALA A 10 -3.51 -11.73 -3.05
N LEU A 11 -3.25 -10.49 -3.49
CA LEU A 11 -3.92 -9.91 -4.65
C LEU A 11 -3.51 -10.60 -5.96
N SER A 12 -2.22 -10.93 -6.12
CA SER A 12 -1.74 -11.70 -7.28
C SER A 12 -2.39 -13.07 -7.33
N GLN A 13 -2.47 -13.77 -6.20
CA GLN A 13 -3.14 -15.07 -6.13
C GLN A 13 -4.62 -14.93 -6.51
N LEU A 14 -5.30 -13.89 -6.04
CA LEU A 14 -6.70 -13.65 -6.35
C LEU A 14 -6.92 -13.42 -7.86
N VAL A 15 -6.09 -12.57 -8.48
CA VAL A 15 -6.17 -12.31 -9.92
C VAL A 15 -5.97 -13.60 -10.71
N SER A 16 -5.01 -14.45 -10.32
CA SER A 16 -4.81 -15.76 -10.95
C SER A 16 -5.99 -16.70 -10.78
N GLN A 17 -6.63 -16.72 -9.60
CA GLN A 17 -7.78 -17.59 -9.33
C GLN A 17 -9.01 -17.22 -10.18
N GLU A 18 -9.21 -15.93 -10.44
CA GLU A 18 -10.26 -15.43 -11.32
C GLU A 18 -9.90 -15.55 -12.82
N GLY A 19 -8.78 -16.20 -13.15
CA GLY A 19 -8.33 -16.43 -14.53
C GLY A 19 -7.64 -15.24 -15.20
N GLY A 20 -7.33 -14.19 -14.43
CA GLY A 20 -6.55 -13.05 -14.89
C GLY A 20 -5.03 -13.29 -14.83
N SER A 21 -4.27 -12.41 -15.48
CA SER A 21 -2.82 -12.33 -15.29
C SER A 21 -2.53 -11.29 -14.21
N PRO A 22 -1.91 -11.66 -13.08
CA PRO A 22 -1.43 -10.70 -12.09
C PRO A 22 -0.55 -9.66 -12.77
N ALA A 23 -0.59 -8.43 -12.28
CA ALA A 23 0.40 -7.44 -12.70
C ALA A 23 1.79 -7.96 -12.35
N ASP A 24 2.74 -7.85 -13.29
CA ASP A 24 4.16 -7.99 -12.97
C ASP A 24 4.43 -6.95 -11.90
N GLY A 25 4.64 -7.42 -10.66
CA GLY A 25 4.81 -6.55 -9.51
C GLY A 25 5.82 -5.48 -9.92
N ALA A 26 5.40 -4.21 -9.91
CA ALA A 26 6.35 -3.14 -10.11
C ALA A 26 7.45 -3.43 -9.10
N ASP A 27 8.69 -3.60 -9.58
CA ASP A 27 9.83 -3.87 -8.70
C ASP A 27 9.61 -3.01 -7.46
N MET A 28 9.71 -3.55 -6.26
CA MET A 28 9.49 -2.73 -5.07
C MET A 28 10.38 -1.47 -5.11
N LYS A 29 11.50 -1.54 -5.86
CA LYS A 29 12.34 -0.42 -6.31
C LYS A 29 11.65 0.64 -7.19
N VAL A 30 10.76 0.27 -8.11
CA VAL A 30 9.94 1.14 -8.98
C VAL A 30 8.80 1.82 -8.22
N ILE A 31 8.11 1.14 -7.30
CA ILE A 31 7.14 1.81 -6.40
C ILE A 31 7.89 2.78 -5.48
N LEU A 32 9.01 2.33 -4.92
CA LEU A 32 9.91 3.19 -4.18
C LEU A 32 10.44 4.33 -5.05
N THR A 33 10.79 4.17 -6.34
CA THR A 33 11.29 5.29 -7.17
C THR A 33 10.19 6.22 -7.67
N LYS A 34 8.96 5.74 -7.92
CA LYS A 34 7.81 6.62 -8.19
C LYS A 34 7.45 7.47 -6.97
N GLY A 35 7.77 7.01 -5.75
CA GLY A 35 7.69 7.81 -4.52
C GLY A 35 8.99 8.51 -4.05
N LYS A 36 10.20 8.09 -4.49
CA LYS A 36 11.49 8.46 -3.87
C LYS A 36 12.52 9.20 -4.74
N VAL A 37 12.28 9.58 -5.98
CA VAL A 37 13.30 10.41 -6.67
C VAL A 37 13.26 11.89 -6.24
N VAL A 38 12.23 12.36 -5.54
CA VAL A 38 12.18 13.76 -5.04
C VAL A 38 12.80 13.93 -3.65
N ILE A 39 13.04 12.85 -2.89
CA ILE A 39 13.29 12.95 -1.44
C ILE A 39 14.74 12.62 -1.04
N ALA A 40 15.54 12.01 -1.91
CA ALA A 40 16.95 11.73 -1.62
C ALA A 40 17.83 13.00 -1.47
N ASN A 41 17.31 14.20 -1.75
CA ASN A 41 18.04 15.47 -1.71
C ASN A 41 17.64 16.42 -0.57
N LEU A 42 16.74 16.05 0.34
CA LEU A 42 16.31 16.91 1.46
C LEU A 42 16.43 16.12 2.77
N GLY A 43 17.31 16.57 3.66
CA GLY A 43 17.79 15.80 4.82
C GLY A 43 16.75 15.46 5.90
N GLY A 44 17.13 14.50 6.75
CA GLY A 44 16.44 14.14 7.99
C GLY A 44 15.45 12.97 7.86
N ASP A 45 15.37 12.13 8.89
CA ASP A 45 14.45 10.99 9.02
C ASP A 45 12.98 11.42 8.80
N GLU A 46 12.63 12.67 9.15
CA GLU A 46 11.32 13.29 8.91
C GLU A 46 10.93 13.30 7.42
N THR A 47 11.85 13.61 6.50
CA THR A 47 11.54 13.66 5.07
C THR A 47 11.22 12.27 4.52
N ILE A 48 11.88 11.24 5.05
CA ILE A 48 11.59 9.83 4.70
C ILE A 48 10.22 9.42 5.26
N LEU A 49 9.91 9.77 6.51
CA LEU A 49 8.60 9.48 7.11
C LEU A 49 7.45 10.18 6.36
N LYS A 50 7.63 11.45 5.95
CA LYS A 50 6.65 12.15 5.09
C LYS A 50 6.46 11.46 3.74
N ALA A 51 7.54 10.96 3.12
CA ALA A 51 7.47 10.17 1.90
C ALA A 51 6.59 8.93 2.08
N MET A 52 6.81 8.22 3.19
CA MET A 52 6.08 7.01 3.51
C MET A 52 4.62 7.34 3.77
N LEU A 53 4.32 8.39 4.54
CA LEU A 53 2.94 8.83 4.81
C LEU A 53 2.17 9.14 3.53
N MET A 54 2.79 9.85 2.58
CA MET A 54 2.16 10.12 1.28
C MET A 54 1.86 8.83 0.49
N ASN A 55 2.77 7.85 0.52
CA ASN A 55 2.52 6.55 -0.12
C ASN A 55 1.35 5.83 0.56
N GLU A 56 1.34 5.74 1.90
CA GLU A 56 0.26 5.07 2.63
C GLU A 56 -1.10 5.78 2.43
N GLU A 57 -1.13 7.11 2.29
CA GLU A 57 -2.38 7.83 1.95
C GLU A 57 -2.92 7.46 0.56
N VAL A 58 -2.03 7.29 -0.43
CA VAL A 58 -2.43 6.87 -1.79
C VAL A 58 -2.95 5.44 -1.77
N THR A 59 -2.28 4.54 -1.05
CA THR A 59 -2.70 3.15 -0.92
C THR A 59 -4.03 3.03 -0.16
N ASN A 60 -4.19 3.75 0.96
CA ASN A 60 -5.47 3.85 1.68
C ASN A 60 -6.61 4.29 0.75
N LYS A 61 -6.45 5.40 0.02
CA LYS A 61 -7.48 5.90 -0.91
C LYS A 61 -7.83 4.89 -1.99
N SER A 62 -6.84 4.12 -2.45
CA SER A 62 -7.04 3.06 -3.44
C SER A 62 -7.90 1.95 -2.84
N TYR A 63 -7.54 1.42 -1.67
CA TYR A 63 -8.36 0.41 -1.00
C TYR A 63 -9.76 0.93 -0.67
N GLU A 64 -9.90 2.13 -0.07
CA GLU A 64 -11.19 2.76 0.26
C GLU A 64 -12.13 2.90 -0.93
N LYS A 65 -11.59 3.08 -2.13
CA LYS A 65 -12.37 3.10 -3.37
C LYS A 65 -12.79 1.68 -3.77
N GLU A 66 -11.88 0.73 -3.71
CA GLU A 66 -12.10 -0.65 -4.16
C GLU A 66 -13.04 -1.43 -3.22
N VAL A 67 -12.91 -1.28 -1.90
CA VAL A 67 -13.83 -1.88 -0.90
C VAL A 67 -15.29 -1.43 -1.06
N LYS A 68 -15.56 -0.30 -1.71
CA LYS A 68 -16.94 0.15 -1.97
C LYS A 68 -17.59 -0.56 -3.16
N LYS A 69 -16.83 -1.31 -3.95
CA LYS A 69 -17.37 -2.09 -5.07
C LYS A 69 -17.96 -3.40 -4.56
N ASP A 70 -18.87 -3.95 -5.34
CA ASP A 70 -19.52 -5.22 -5.04
C ASP A 70 -18.64 -6.38 -5.52
N PHE A 71 -17.79 -6.89 -4.63
CA PHE A 71 -16.97 -8.06 -4.87
C PHE A 71 -17.52 -9.28 -4.11
N PRO A 72 -17.26 -10.51 -4.61
CA PRO A 72 -17.47 -11.74 -3.84
C PRO A 72 -16.87 -11.65 -2.43
N GLN A 73 -17.56 -12.22 -1.45
CA GLN A 73 -17.21 -12.10 -0.03
C GLN A 73 -15.73 -12.43 0.31
N PRO A 74 -15.08 -13.44 -0.29
CA PRO A 74 -13.66 -13.70 -0.05
C PRO A 74 -12.74 -12.55 -0.50
N ILE A 75 -13.05 -11.93 -1.64
CA ILE A 75 -12.31 -10.79 -2.19
C ILE A 75 -12.52 -9.56 -1.30
N GLN A 76 -13.78 -9.31 -0.96
CA GLN A 76 -14.17 -8.21 -0.09
C GLN A 76 -13.43 -8.28 1.26
N ALA A 77 -13.33 -9.47 1.84
CA ALA A 77 -12.63 -9.68 3.11
C ALA A 77 -11.12 -9.35 3.01
N ILE A 78 -10.45 -9.75 1.92
CA ILE A 78 -9.04 -9.43 1.68
C ILE A 78 -8.83 -7.93 1.54
N LEU A 79 -9.67 -7.25 0.74
CA LEU A 79 -9.58 -5.81 0.54
C LEU A 79 -9.81 -5.02 1.84
N MET A 80 -10.76 -5.46 2.67
CA MET A 80 -11.00 -4.85 3.99
C MET A 80 -9.84 -5.07 4.95
N ALA A 81 -9.30 -6.29 5.02
CA ALA A 81 -8.15 -6.59 5.87
C ALA A 81 -6.93 -5.75 5.49
N HIS A 82 -6.63 -5.64 4.19
CA HIS A 82 -5.54 -4.79 3.72
C HIS A 82 -5.81 -3.31 4.02
N LEU A 83 -7.04 -2.80 3.83
CA LEU A 83 -7.36 -1.42 4.22
C LEU A 83 -7.08 -1.15 5.70
N ASP A 84 -7.41 -2.09 6.59
CA ASP A 84 -7.15 -1.95 8.02
C ASP A 84 -5.64 -1.95 8.33
N ASP A 85 -4.82 -2.71 7.59
CA ASP A 85 -3.35 -2.64 7.69
C ASP A 85 -2.84 -1.24 7.33
N GLU A 86 -3.28 -0.71 6.19
CA GLU A 86 -2.86 0.60 5.68
C GLU A 86 -3.27 1.74 6.62
N ARG A 87 -4.42 1.62 7.30
CA ARG A 87 -4.85 2.59 8.32
C ARG A 87 -3.92 2.57 9.54
N ARG A 88 -3.55 1.39 10.03
CA ARG A 88 -2.61 1.25 11.14
C ARG A 88 -1.22 1.80 10.78
N HIS A 89 -0.74 1.57 9.56
CA HIS A 89 0.53 2.13 9.10
C HIS A 89 0.48 3.65 9.01
N LYS A 90 -0.61 4.20 8.47
CA LYS A 90 -0.84 5.65 8.42
C LYS A 90 -0.82 6.27 9.82
N GLU A 91 -1.58 5.72 10.76
CA GLU A 91 -1.63 6.21 12.16
C GLU A 91 -0.24 6.19 12.80
N TRP A 92 0.53 5.10 12.61
CA TRP A 92 1.89 5.01 13.12
C TRP A 92 2.81 6.10 12.54
N LEU A 93 2.72 6.38 11.23
CA LEU A 93 3.51 7.42 10.57
C LEU A 93 3.11 8.83 11.04
N GLU A 94 1.82 9.08 11.23
CA GLU A 94 1.32 10.36 11.77
C GLU A 94 1.85 10.61 13.18
N VAL A 95 1.86 9.58 14.05
CA VAL A 95 2.45 9.68 15.40
C VAL A 95 3.97 9.89 15.34
N ALA A 96 4.68 9.12 14.51
CA ALA A 96 6.14 9.23 14.40
C ALA A 96 6.63 10.58 13.83
N LEU A 97 5.78 11.31 13.11
CA LEU A 97 6.07 12.67 12.61
C LEU A 97 5.78 13.78 13.62
N LEU A 98 5.13 13.46 14.74
CA LEU A 98 4.84 14.41 15.82
C LEU A 98 5.88 14.37 16.95
N GLU A 99 6.74 13.34 16.98
CA GLU A 99 7.87 13.19 17.92
C GLU A 99 9.12 13.96 17.45
#